data_AF-A0A812RL66-F1
#
_entry.id   AF-A0A812RL66-F1
#
_cell.length_a   1.000
_cell.length_b   1.000
_cell.length_c   1.000
_cell.angle_alpha   90.00
_cell.angle_beta   90.00
_cell.angle_gamma   90.00
#
_symmetry.space_group_name_H-M   'P 1'
#
loop_
_entity.id
_entity.type
_entity.pdbx_description
1 polymer ?
#
loop_
_entity_poly.entity_id
_entity_poly.type
_entity_poly.pdbx_seq_one_letter_code
_entity_poly.pdbx_strand_id
1 'polypeptide(L)'
;MAITESKANFASRAKALGLEDAVLAKFVGEGIDCMSKFAFLSSFVPGNTDEKPFTDAVSKVLGREPLLAELSLQVQVERTDDSAPRKLAAPDRADRLQRQQLRLVGLSIHGPTLPGHAVIDKCVQMYEDNVLHYLPPQACPCRDDEVKFKKDRDDKMLSVDGNGHVSLKSHTAKIEAD
;
A
#
# COMPACT_ATOMS: atom_id res chain seq x y z
N MET A 1 -3.60 -19.43 9.16
CA MET A 1 -4.22 -19.53 7.82
C MET A 1 -3.87 -18.26 7.07
N ALA A 2 -3.31 -18.36 5.87
CA ALA A 2 -2.97 -17.17 5.09
C ALA A 2 -4.25 -16.39 4.76
N ILE A 3 -4.21 -15.07 4.91
CA ILE A 3 -5.34 -14.16 4.63
C ILE A 3 -5.87 -14.36 3.19
N THR A 4 -5.00 -14.75 2.27
CA THR A 4 -5.31 -15.01 0.86
C THR A 4 -6.10 -16.30 0.61
N GLU A 5 -6.10 -17.25 1.53
CA GLU A 5 -6.83 -18.54 1.43
C GLU A 5 -8.24 -18.49 2.04
N SER A 6 -8.64 -17.35 2.63
CA SER A 6 -9.91 -17.21 3.32
C SER A 6 -11.06 -16.81 2.38
N LYS A 7 -12.12 -17.64 2.34
CA LYS A 7 -13.36 -17.35 1.59
C LYS A 7 -14.08 -16.09 2.09
N ALA A 8 -14.09 -15.91 3.42
CA ALA A 8 -14.72 -14.75 4.03
C ALA A 8 -13.98 -13.45 3.66
N ASN A 9 -12.65 -13.51 3.59
CA ASN A 9 -11.85 -12.37 3.13
C ASN A 9 -12.10 -12.06 1.65
N PHE A 10 -12.19 -13.09 0.79
CA PHE A 10 -12.56 -12.92 -0.62
C PHE A 10 -13.90 -12.18 -0.79
N ALA A 11 -14.95 -12.61 -0.07
CA ALA A 11 -16.26 -11.98 -0.12
C ALA A 11 -16.26 -10.54 0.42
N SER A 12 -15.59 -10.29 1.56
CA SER A 12 -15.49 -8.95 2.13
C SER A 12 -14.78 -7.96 1.20
N ARG A 13 -13.72 -8.42 0.52
CA ARG A 13 -12.90 -7.62 -0.40
C ARG A 13 -13.65 -7.30 -1.69
N ALA A 14 -14.33 -8.29 -2.26
CA ALA A 14 -15.15 -8.09 -3.44
C ALA A 14 -16.27 -7.06 -3.19
N LYS A 15 -16.96 -7.14 -2.04
CA LYS A 15 -17.97 -6.14 -1.65
C LYS A 15 -17.38 -4.75 -1.45
N ALA A 16 -16.19 -4.63 -0.86
CA ALA A 16 -15.53 -3.34 -0.65
C ALA A 16 -15.15 -2.65 -1.98
N LEU A 17 -14.86 -3.43 -3.02
CA LEU A 17 -14.60 -2.93 -4.37
C LEU A 17 -15.87 -2.71 -5.20
N GLY A 18 -17.05 -2.97 -4.63
CA GLY A 18 -18.34 -2.76 -5.28
C GLY A 18 -18.74 -3.87 -6.26
N LEU A 19 -18.15 -5.07 -6.15
CA LEU A 19 -18.61 -6.23 -6.93
C LEU A 19 -19.99 -6.67 -6.42
N GLU A 20 -20.89 -6.92 -7.36
CA GLU A 20 -22.23 -7.43 -7.09
C GLU A 20 -22.17 -8.90 -6.61
N ASP A 21 -23.08 -9.28 -5.70
CA ASP A 21 -23.13 -10.64 -5.14
C ASP A 21 -23.35 -11.71 -6.24
N ALA A 22 -24.03 -11.35 -7.34
CA ALA A 22 -24.22 -12.23 -8.50
C ALA A 22 -22.90 -12.55 -9.22
N VAL A 23 -22.00 -11.58 -9.30
CA VAL A 23 -20.66 -11.77 -9.88
C VAL A 23 -19.81 -12.65 -8.99
N LEU A 24 -19.86 -12.41 -7.67
CA LEU A 24 -19.17 -13.25 -6.69
C LEU A 24 -19.63 -14.71 -6.74
N ALA A 25 -20.94 -14.94 -6.90
CA ALA A 25 -21.50 -16.28 -7.02
C ALA A 25 -20.99 -17.03 -8.25
N LYS A 26 -20.76 -16.34 -9.39
CA LYS A 26 -20.15 -16.95 -10.58
C LYS A 26 -18.71 -17.40 -10.32
N PHE A 27 -17.90 -16.54 -9.67
CA PHE A 27 -16.53 -16.92 -9.31
C PHE A 27 -16.50 -18.13 -8.37
N VAL A 28 -17.35 -18.15 -7.34
CA VAL A 28 -17.44 -19.28 -6.41
C VAL A 28 -17.96 -20.55 -7.10
N GLY A 29 -18.89 -20.42 -8.05
CA GLY A 29 -19.42 -21.53 -8.85
C GLY A 29 -18.37 -22.22 -9.73
N GLU A 30 -17.42 -21.45 -10.26
CA GLU A 30 -16.25 -21.94 -11.01
C GLU A 30 -15.11 -22.43 -10.10
N GLY A 31 -15.32 -22.47 -8.77
CA GLY A 31 -14.34 -22.95 -7.80
C GLY A 31 -13.32 -21.91 -7.33
N ILE A 32 -13.49 -20.64 -7.73
CA ILE A 32 -12.65 -19.51 -7.34
C ILE A 32 -13.24 -18.90 -6.07
N ASP A 33 -12.88 -19.49 -4.93
CA ASP A 33 -13.45 -19.17 -3.62
C ASP A 33 -12.48 -18.44 -2.68
N CYS A 34 -11.22 -18.25 -3.07
CA CYS A 34 -10.22 -17.50 -2.31
C CYS A 34 -9.38 -16.58 -3.20
N MET A 35 -8.72 -15.61 -2.58
CA MET A 35 -7.89 -14.63 -3.28
C MET A 35 -6.70 -15.27 -3.99
N SER A 36 -6.09 -16.30 -3.41
CA SER A 36 -5.00 -17.03 -4.08
C SER A 36 -5.49 -17.67 -5.39
N LYS A 37 -6.61 -18.39 -5.36
CA LYS A 37 -7.18 -19.01 -6.58
C LYS A 37 -7.57 -17.97 -7.63
N PHE A 38 -8.06 -16.80 -7.19
CA PHE A 38 -8.36 -15.70 -8.09
C PHE A 38 -7.08 -15.14 -8.74
N ALA A 39 -6.02 -14.90 -7.98
CA ALA A 39 -4.75 -14.41 -8.52
C ALA A 39 -4.04 -15.40 -9.45
N PHE A 40 -4.22 -16.71 -9.20
CA PHE A 40 -3.68 -17.78 -10.05
C PHE A 40 -4.65 -18.24 -11.16
N LEU A 41 -5.68 -17.44 -11.49
CA LEU A 41 -6.58 -17.72 -12.62
C LEU A 41 -5.85 -17.84 -13.96
N SER A 42 -4.71 -17.15 -14.08
CA SER A 42 -3.79 -17.32 -15.20
C SER A 42 -2.39 -17.59 -14.65
N SER A 43 -1.54 -18.21 -15.47
CA SER A 43 -0.13 -18.50 -15.15
C SER A 43 0.73 -17.22 -15.15
N PHE A 44 0.21 -16.12 -14.61
CA PHE A 44 0.90 -14.85 -14.53
C PHE A 44 2.14 -15.01 -13.63
N VAL A 45 3.31 -14.72 -14.20
CA VAL A 45 4.59 -14.73 -13.50
C VAL A 45 4.97 -13.27 -13.23
N PRO A 46 5.39 -12.93 -12.00
CA PRO A 46 5.84 -11.58 -11.67
C PRO A 46 6.89 -11.10 -12.66
N GLY A 47 6.64 -9.98 -13.34
CA GLY A 47 7.52 -9.39 -14.36
C GLY A 47 7.08 -9.59 -15.81
N ASN A 48 6.00 -10.33 -16.06
CA ASN A 48 5.37 -10.37 -17.38
C ASN A 48 4.39 -9.20 -17.55
N THR A 49 4.47 -8.46 -18.66
CA THR A 49 3.62 -7.27 -18.92
C THR A 49 2.28 -7.63 -19.58
N ASP A 50 2.11 -8.88 -20.03
CA ASP A 50 0.88 -9.33 -20.68
C ASP A 50 -0.17 -9.79 -19.66
N GLU A 51 -1.09 -8.89 -19.31
CA GLU A 51 -2.28 -9.17 -18.49
C GLU A 51 -3.41 -9.87 -19.28
N LYS A 52 -3.27 -9.99 -20.62
CA LYS A 52 -4.29 -10.58 -21.51
C LYS A 52 -4.79 -11.97 -21.06
N PRO A 53 -3.92 -12.91 -20.64
CA PRO A 53 -4.37 -14.24 -20.21
C PRO A 53 -5.27 -14.18 -18.97
N PHE A 54 -5.05 -13.19 -18.10
CA PHE A 54 -5.86 -12.97 -16.93
C PHE A 54 -7.21 -12.34 -17.30
N THR A 55 -7.21 -11.28 -18.11
CA THR A 55 -8.46 -10.66 -18.58
C THR A 55 -9.33 -11.65 -19.36
N ASP A 56 -8.72 -12.53 -20.15
CA ASP A 56 -9.44 -13.56 -20.91
C ASP A 56 -10.04 -14.64 -20.00
N ALA A 57 -9.31 -15.07 -18.96
CA ALA A 57 -9.81 -16.02 -17.98
C ALA A 57 -10.99 -15.44 -17.20
N VAL A 58 -10.88 -14.19 -16.74
CA VAL A 58 -11.97 -13.49 -16.06
C VAL A 58 -13.16 -13.27 -16.99
N SER A 59 -12.92 -12.91 -18.26
CA SER A 59 -13.98 -12.74 -19.26
C SER A 59 -14.76 -14.04 -19.50
N LYS A 60 -14.07 -15.19 -19.51
CA LYS A 60 -14.72 -16.52 -19.64
C LYS A 60 -15.62 -16.84 -18.46
N VAL A 61 -15.18 -16.54 -17.23
CA VAL A 61 -15.98 -16.77 -16.01
C VAL A 61 -17.20 -15.84 -15.96
N LEU A 62 -17.04 -14.59 -16.38
CA LEU A 62 -18.12 -13.60 -16.32
C LEU A 62 -19.10 -13.69 -17.49
N GLY A 63 -18.64 -14.20 -18.65
CA GLY A 63 -19.37 -14.17 -19.92
C GLY A 63 -19.47 -12.77 -20.54
N ARG A 64 -18.65 -11.82 -20.07
CA ARG A 64 -18.57 -10.43 -20.55
C ARG A 64 -17.17 -9.88 -20.30
N GLU A 65 -16.85 -8.73 -20.90
CA GLU A 65 -15.63 -8.03 -20.56
C GLU A 65 -15.60 -7.62 -19.06
N PRO A 66 -14.46 -7.80 -18.38
CA PRO A 66 -14.30 -7.44 -16.98
C PRO A 66 -14.25 -5.92 -16.81
N LEU A 67 -14.91 -5.44 -15.75
CA LEU A 67 -14.79 -4.06 -15.31
C LEU A 67 -13.48 -3.85 -14.57
N LEU A 68 -12.97 -2.61 -14.57
CA LEU A 68 -11.74 -2.24 -13.86
C LEU A 68 -11.78 -2.64 -12.37
N ALA A 69 -12.95 -2.53 -11.72
CA ALA A 69 -13.15 -2.93 -10.33
C ALA A 69 -12.89 -4.44 -10.12
N GLU A 70 -13.23 -5.29 -11.09
CA GLU A 70 -13.05 -6.74 -11.00
C GLU A 70 -11.58 -7.13 -11.18
N LEU A 71 -10.86 -6.43 -12.05
CA LEU A 71 -9.42 -6.58 -12.24
C LEU A 71 -8.61 -6.09 -11.03
N SER A 72 -9.11 -5.06 -10.33
CA SER A 72 -8.41 -4.48 -9.17
C SER A 72 -8.24 -5.44 -7.99
N LEU A 73 -9.00 -6.54 -7.95
CA LEU A 73 -8.83 -7.62 -6.98
C LEU A 73 -7.44 -8.27 -7.10
N GLN A 74 -6.90 -8.43 -8.31
CA GLN A 74 -5.58 -9.04 -8.53
C GLN A 74 -4.47 -8.21 -7.87
N VAL A 75 -4.50 -6.89 -8.07
CA VAL A 75 -3.54 -5.95 -7.48
C VAL A 75 -3.55 -6.01 -5.96
N GLN A 76 -4.68 -6.34 -5.34
CA GLN A 76 -4.74 -6.51 -3.87
C GLN A 76 -4.14 -7.84 -3.40
N VAL A 77 -4.15 -8.89 -4.22
CA VAL A 77 -3.51 -10.17 -3.86
C VAL A 77 -1.98 -10.08 -3.93
N GLU A 78 -1.46 -9.29 -4.87
CA GLU A 78 -0.02 -9.06 -5.01
C GLU A 78 0.59 -8.26 -3.84
N ARG A 79 -0.24 -7.53 -3.10
CA ARG A 79 0.19 -6.81 -1.90
C ARG A 79 0.27 -7.78 -0.72
N THR A 80 1.48 -8.23 -0.41
CA THR A 80 1.79 -8.98 0.82
C THR A 80 1.97 -8.03 2.01
N ASP A 81 1.83 -8.54 3.24
CA ASP A 81 1.93 -7.77 4.50
C ASP A 81 3.24 -6.96 4.65
N ASP A 82 4.30 -7.33 3.90
CA ASP A 82 5.61 -6.67 3.92
C ASP A 82 5.76 -5.57 2.84
N SER A 83 4.70 -5.30 2.08
CA SER A 83 4.70 -4.26 1.04
C SER A 83 4.85 -2.88 1.68
N ALA A 84 5.74 -2.06 1.11
CA ALA A 84 5.91 -0.69 1.59
C ALA A 84 4.55 0.06 1.58
N PRO A 85 4.22 0.82 2.64
CA PRO A 85 2.97 1.55 2.72
C PRO A 85 2.77 2.43 1.50
N ARG A 86 1.56 2.43 0.93
CA ARG A 86 1.24 3.31 -0.20
C ARG A 86 1.44 4.76 0.24
N LYS A 87 2.30 5.47 -0.50
CA LYS A 87 2.48 6.91 -0.28
C LYS A 87 1.22 7.61 -0.76
N LEU A 88 0.49 8.23 0.18
CA LEU A 88 -0.64 9.09 -0.17
C LEU A 88 -0.19 10.26 -1.05
N ALA A 89 -1.11 10.85 -1.79
CA ALA A 89 -0.85 12.09 -2.51
C ALA A 89 -0.81 13.27 -1.54
N ALA A 90 -0.03 14.31 -1.82
CA ALA A 90 0.00 15.54 -1.02
C ALA A 90 -1.39 16.17 -0.78
N PRO A 91 -2.29 16.30 -1.79
CA PRO A 91 -3.62 16.86 -1.56
C PRO A 91 -4.49 16.00 -0.62
N ASP A 92 -4.46 14.67 -0.74
CA ASP A 92 -5.23 13.78 0.14
C ASP A 92 -4.74 13.87 1.59
N ARG A 93 -3.42 14.04 1.81
CA ARG A 93 -2.88 14.28 3.16
C ARG A 93 -3.37 15.59 3.76
N ALA A 94 -3.41 16.66 2.98
CA ALA A 94 -3.86 17.97 3.45
C ALA A 94 -5.35 17.95 3.83
N ASP A 95 -6.19 17.36 2.98
CA ASP A 95 -7.63 17.20 3.23
C ASP A 95 -7.88 16.34 4.48
N ARG A 96 -7.15 15.22 4.64
CA ARG A 96 -7.22 14.39 5.86
C ARG A 96 -6.83 15.17 7.10
N LEU A 97 -5.74 15.94 7.05
CA LEU A 97 -5.29 16.74 8.19
C LEU A 97 -6.37 17.74 8.62
N GLN A 98 -6.95 18.47 7.66
CA GLN A 98 -8.02 19.42 7.92
C GLN A 98 -9.24 18.73 8.56
N ARG A 99 -9.67 17.58 8.02
CA ARG A 99 -10.75 16.80 8.60
C ARG A 99 -10.45 16.31 10.02
N GLN A 100 -9.22 15.88 10.30
CA GLN A 100 -8.84 15.42 11.64
C GLN A 100 -8.78 16.58 12.65
N GLN A 101 -8.24 17.73 12.26
CA GLN A 101 -8.19 18.92 13.11
C GLN A 101 -9.60 19.40 13.49
N LEU A 102 -10.54 19.37 12.55
CA LEU A 102 -11.94 19.72 12.81
C LEU A 102 -12.64 18.69 13.70
N ARG A 103 -12.32 17.40 13.56
CA ARG A 103 -12.95 16.31 14.32
C ARG A 103 -12.39 16.19 15.74
N LEU A 104 -11.09 16.43 15.93
CA LEU A 104 -10.38 16.21 17.18
C LEU A 104 -10.12 17.53 17.91
N VAL A 105 -11.19 18.25 18.26
CA VAL A 105 -11.13 19.59 18.88
C VAL A 105 -10.42 19.64 20.25
N GLY A 106 -10.19 18.49 20.91
CA GLY A 106 -9.45 18.38 22.17
C GLY A 106 -7.95 18.07 22.02
N LEU A 107 -7.47 17.84 20.79
CA LEU A 107 -6.07 17.55 20.50
C LEU A 107 -5.51 18.63 19.57
N SER A 108 -4.43 19.26 19.98
CA SER A 108 -3.68 20.16 19.09
C SER A 108 -2.89 19.30 18.11
N ILE A 109 -3.25 19.32 16.82
CA ILE A 109 -2.55 18.61 15.73
C ILE A 109 -1.84 19.67 14.87
N HIS A 110 -0.79 20.29 15.40
CA HIS A 110 0.02 21.27 14.69
C HIS A 110 1.49 21.17 15.09
N GLY A 111 2.41 21.54 14.17
CA GLY A 111 3.85 21.63 14.45
C GLY A 111 4.41 20.37 15.13
N PRO A 112 4.88 20.44 16.38
CA PRO A 112 5.53 19.32 17.06
C PRO A 112 4.62 18.14 17.39
N THR A 113 3.29 18.30 17.36
CA THR A 113 2.33 17.21 17.58
C THR A 113 1.75 16.64 16.28
N LEU A 114 2.16 17.20 15.14
CA LEU A 114 1.73 16.73 13.83
C LEU A 114 2.39 15.37 13.54
N PRO A 115 1.63 14.29 13.30
CA PRO A 115 2.20 13.00 12.95
C PRO A 115 2.96 13.08 11.63
N GLY A 116 4.10 12.38 11.56
CA GLY A 116 4.86 12.24 10.31
C GLY A 116 4.06 11.52 9.22
N HIS A 117 4.39 11.80 7.97
CA HIS A 117 3.76 11.17 6.80
C HIS A 117 3.93 9.65 6.80
N ALA A 118 5.08 9.15 7.28
CA ALA A 118 5.32 7.71 7.41
C ALA A 118 4.32 7.02 8.36
N VAL A 119 3.88 7.72 9.40
CA VAL A 119 2.88 7.22 10.36
C VAL A 119 1.51 7.19 9.69
N ILE A 120 1.15 8.27 9.00
CA ILE A 120 -0.12 8.40 8.28
C ILE A 120 -0.25 7.33 7.21
N ASP A 121 0.79 7.13 6.40
CA ASP A 121 0.80 6.13 5.33
C ASP A 121 0.64 4.71 5.92
N LYS A 122 1.29 4.39 7.06
CA LYS A 122 1.09 3.11 7.77
C LYS A 122 -0.31 2.93 8.32
N CYS A 123 -0.90 3.97 8.92
CA CYS A 123 -2.27 3.90 9.44
C CYS A 123 -3.29 3.73 8.32
N VAL A 124 -3.08 4.38 7.17
CA VAL A 124 -3.95 4.15 6.00
C VAL A 124 -3.75 2.76 5.45
N GLN A 125 -2.52 2.23 5.43
CA GLN A 125 -2.27 0.85 5.05
C GLN A 125 -3.04 -0.13 5.94
N MET A 126 -2.97 0.02 7.27
CA MET A 126 -3.76 -0.80 8.21
C MET A 126 -5.26 -0.72 7.94
N TYR A 127 -5.76 0.45 7.55
CA TYR A 127 -7.16 0.64 7.19
C TYR A 127 -7.53 -0.03 5.85
N GLU A 128 -6.69 0.10 4.82
CA GLU A 128 -6.87 -0.56 3.52
C GLU A 128 -6.77 -2.10 3.64
N ASP A 129 -5.84 -2.57 4.47
CA ASP A 129 -5.60 -3.99 4.70
C ASP A 129 -6.60 -4.60 5.69
N ASN A 130 -7.38 -3.76 6.38
CA ASN A 130 -8.30 -4.19 7.43
C ASN A 130 -7.62 -5.10 8.48
N VAL A 131 -6.35 -4.83 8.76
CA VAL A 131 -5.52 -5.55 9.71
C VAL A 131 -4.85 -4.52 10.62
N LEU A 132 -5.04 -4.70 11.93
CA LEU A 132 -4.41 -3.85 12.93
C LEU A 132 -3.02 -4.40 13.25
N HIS A 133 -1.98 -3.61 12.96
CA HIS A 133 -0.62 -3.92 13.39
C HIS A 133 -0.23 -3.07 14.59
N TYR A 134 0.54 -3.64 15.51
CA TYR A 134 1.14 -2.87 16.60
C TYR A 134 2.15 -1.88 16.00
N LEU A 135 1.92 -0.59 16.23
CA LEU A 135 2.85 0.46 15.82
C LEU A 135 3.67 0.89 17.03
N PRO A 136 4.95 0.50 17.11
CA PRO A 136 5.78 0.87 18.25
C PRO A 136 6.00 2.40 18.29
N PRO A 137 6.12 3.02 19.48
CA PRO A 137 6.29 4.48 19.59
C PRO A 137 7.48 5.03 18.79
N GLN A 138 8.56 4.25 18.66
CA GLN A 138 9.74 4.62 17.86
C GLN A 138 9.43 4.74 16.36
N ALA A 139 8.36 4.10 15.89
CA ALA A 139 7.88 4.18 14.51
C ALA A 139 6.82 5.28 14.30
N CYS A 140 6.58 6.12 15.33
CA CYS A 140 5.62 7.21 15.33
C CYS A 140 6.29 8.60 15.43
N PRO A 141 7.19 8.98 14.51
CA PRO A 141 7.83 10.30 14.59
C PRO A 141 6.83 11.43 14.31
N CYS A 142 7.13 12.59 14.87
CA CYS A 142 6.48 13.84 14.49
C CYS A 142 7.00 14.32 13.14
N ARG A 143 6.27 15.23 12.49
CA ARG A 143 6.59 15.70 11.14
C ARG A 143 7.98 16.34 11.07
N ASP A 144 8.31 17.18 12.05
CA ASP A 144 9.60 17.88 12.09
C ASP A 144 10.77 16.89 12.25
N ASP A 145 10.58 15.86 13.07
CA ASP A 145 11.56 14.79 13.27
C ASP A 145 11.73 13.96 12.00
N GLU A 146 10.63 13.61 11.32
CA GLU A 146 10.68 12.89 10.05
C GLU A 146 11.51 13.64 8.99
N VAL A 147 11.35 14.97 8.91
CA VAL A 147 12.11 15.81 7.97
C VAL A 147 13.59 15.85 8.33
N LYS A 148 13.92 15.97 9.63
CA LYS A 148 15.32 15.95 10.11
C LYS A 148 15.99 14.60 9.87
N PHE A 149 15.35 13.51 10.26
CA PHE A 149 15.91 12.16 10.13
C PHE A 149 16.00 11.66 8.67
N LYS A 150 15.12 12.14 7.77
CA LYS A 150 15.27 11.85 6.33
C LYS A 150 16.57 12.42 5.78
N LYS A 151 16.91 13.65 6.15
CA LYS A 151 18.13 14.32 5.72
C LYS A 151 19.38 13.55 6.18
N ASP A 152 19.41 13.11 7.43
CA ASP A 152 20.53 12.33 7.98
C ASP A 152 20.74 10.94 7.32
N ARG A 153 19.68 10.33 6.79
CA ARG A 153 19.73 9.02 6.10
C ARG A 153 20.25 9.14 4.68
N ASP A 154 19.83 10.16 3.95
CA ASP A 154 20.31 10.43 2.59
C ASP A 154 21.77 10.95 2.61
N ASP A 155 22.19 11.64 3.67
CA ASP A 155 23.55 12.16 3.85
C ASP A 155 24.60 11.08 4.24
N LYS A 156 24.18 9.84 4.52
CA LYS A 156 25.09 8.74 4.95
C LYS A 156 24.91 7.49 4.09
N MET A 157 25.10 7.63 2.79
CA MET A 157 25.15 6.48 1.89
C MET A 157 26.57 5.89 1.85
N LEU A 158 26.72 4.70 2.41
CA LEU A 158 27.92 3.87 2.29
C LEU A 158 27.91 3.20 0.91
N SER A 159 28.82 3.60 0.03
CA SER A 159 29.04 2.94 -1.26
C SER A 159 30.30 2.09 -1.22
N VAL A 160 30.17 0.82 -1.61
CA VAL A 160 31.29 -0.10 -1.78
C VAL A 160 31.66 -0.11 -3.26
N ASP A 161 32.89 0.28 -3.56
CA ASP A 161 33.41 0.29 -4.93
C ASP A 161 33.84 -1.13 -5.35
N GLY A 162 33.93 -1.40 -6.65
CA GLY A 162 34.25 -2.73 -7.21
C GLY A 162 35.60 -3.32 -6.77
N ASN A 163 36.48 -2.49 -6.21
CA ASN A 163 37.78 -2.86 -5.64
C ASN A 163 37.74 -3.08 -4.11
N GLY A 164 36.56 -3.16 -3.50
CA GLY A 164 36.38 -3.39 -2.07
C GLY A 164 36.64 -2.16 -1.19
N HIS A 165 36.74 -0.97 -1.77
CA HIS A 165 36.88 0.28 -1.01
C HIS A 165 35.50 0.79 -0.57
N VAL A 166 35.32 1.04 0.72
CA VAL A 166 34.09 1.59 1.29
C VAL A 166 34.23 3.10 1.44
N SER A 167 33.45 3.86 0.70
CA SER A 167 33.43 5.33 0.76
C SER A 167 32.10 5.83 1.35
N LEU A 168 32.20 6.81 2.26
CA LEU A 168 31.05 7.50 2.80
C LEU A 168 30.76 8.71 1.90
N LYS A 169 29.66 8.67 1.14
CA LYS A 169 29.24 9.83 0.34
C LYS A 169 28.36 10.72 1.23
N SER A 170 28.98 11.70 1.88
CA SER A 170 28.26 12.77 2.57
C SER A 170 27.99 13.92 1.61
N HIS A 171 26.73 14.28 1.38
CA HIS A 171 26.39 15.46 0.59
C HIS A 171 26.63 16.72 1.44
N THR A 172 27.80 17.35 1.27
CA THR A 172 28.03 18.68 1.83
C THR A 172 27.20 19.70 1.07
N ALA A 173 26.07 20.11 1.65
CA ALA A 173 25.33 21.27 1.16
C ALA A 173 26.23 22.51 1.31
N LYS A 174 26.71 23.06 0.18
CA LYS A 174 27.32 24.39 0.16
C LYS A 174 26.24 25.41 0.53
N ILE A 175 26.39 26.00 1.70
CA ILE A 175 25.65 27.21 2.06
C ILE A 175 26.53 28.37 1.58
N GLU A 176 26.18 28.96 0.45
CA GLU A 176 26.70 30.28 0.06
C GLU A 176 25.82 31.32 0.76
N ALA A 177 26.46 32.20 1.53
CA ALA A 177 25.85 33.37 2.14
C ALA A 177 26.14 34.58 1.24
N ASP A 178 25.11 35.40 1.00
CA ASP A 178 25.22 36.76 0.47
C ASP A 178 25.24 37.75 1.65
#